data_AF-A0A7Y5X0S8-F1
#
_entry.id   AF-A0A7Y5X0S8-F1
#
_cell.length_a   1.000
_cell.length_b   1.000
_cell.length_c   1.000
_cell.angle_alpha   90.00
_cell.angle_beta   90.00
_cell.angle_gamma   90.00
#
_symmetry.space_group_name_H-M   'P 1'
#
loop_
_entity.id
_entity.type
_entity.pdbx_description
1 polymer ?
#
loop_
_entity_poly.entity_id
_entity_poly.type
_entity_poly.pdbx_seq_one_letter_code
_entity_poly.pdbx_strand_id
1 'polypeptide(L)'
;MADEVYRAVFLRVHPTGKMVLSLTTESDGKEADYARLVADELGIPALDVKVVPADTDRFGTGHGYNTTPSGGTPAAIASAVEKIRAKAQLLAGAALDAPPETLKWFNGAWMLSESSDPTQVQTIESIALYAHGTGPLPAGVEGGLDAQTVYAD
;
A
#
# COMPACT_ATOMS: atom_id res chain seq x y z
N MET A 1 3.62 -30.11 15.16
CA MET A 1 3.66 -29.13 14.05
C MET A 1 2.72 -28.02 14.47
N ALA A 2 3.21 -26.79 14.61
CA ALA A 2 2.33 -25.69 14.98
C ALA A 2 1.34 -25.51 13.82
N ASP A 3 0.04 -25.67 14.11
CA ASP A 3 -1.02 -25.38 13.14
C ASP A 3 -0.76 -24.01 12.53
N GLU A 4 -0.89 -23.91 11.21
CA GLU A 4 -0.64 -22.68 10.47
C GLU A 4 -1.63 -21.57 10.92
N VAL A 5 -1.17 -20.63 11.75
CA VAL A 5 -2.07 -19.79 12.57
C VAL A 5 -2.58 -18.54 11.82
N TYR A 6 -1.82 -18.03 10.86
CA TYR A 6 -2.11 -16.72 10.26
C TYR A 6 -1.63 -16.57 8.82
N ARG A 7 -2.19 -15.58 8.15
CA ARG A 7 -1.86 -15.13 6.79
C ARG A 7 -1.36 -13.70 6.83
N ALA A 8 -0.61 -13.30 5.81
CA ALA A 8 -0.21 -11.92 5.67
C ALA A 8 -0.26 -11.47 4.21
N VAL A 9 -0.53 -10.17 4.05
CA VAL A 9 -0.33 -9.45 2.80
C VAL A 9 0.62 -8.29 3.07
N PHE A 10 1.50 -8.01 2.12
CA PHE A 10 2.43 -6.90 2.17
C PHE A 10 2.36 -6.13 0.86
N LEU A 11 2.08 -4.84 0.94
CA LEU A 11 2.04 -3.94 -0.20
C LEU A 11 3.26 -3.02 -0.13
N ARG A 12 4.07 -3.05 -1.18
CA ARG A 12 5.22 -2.16 -1.37
C ARG A 12 4.97 -1.23 -2.54
N VAL A 13 5.19 0.06 -2.34
CA VAL A 13 5.18 1.07 -3.40
C VAL A 13 6.62 1.48 -3.72
N HIS A 14 7.00 1.40 -4.99
CA HIS A 14 8.31 1.85 -5.48
C HIS A 14 8.32 3.35 -5.75
N PRO A 15 9.50 4.00 -5.83
CA PRO A 15 9.61 5.42 -6.16
C PRO A 15 8.94 5.84 -7.47
N THR A 16 8.74 4.90 -8.40
CA THR A 16 8.08 5.12 -9.69
C THR A 16 6.55 4.92 -9.63
N GLY A 17 5.96 4.77 -8.44
CA GLY A 17 4.53 4.47 -8.25
C GLY A 17 4.13 3.02 -8.52
N LYS A 18 4.99 2.21 -9.18
CA LYS A 18 4.76 0.77 -9.37
C LYS A 18 4.75 0.04 -8.04
N MET A 19 4.00 -1.05 -7.95
CA MET A 19 3.76 -1.75 -6.69
C MET A 19 3.98 -3.25 -6.79
N VAL A 20 4.34 -3.84 -5.66
CA VAL A 20 4.35 -5.28 -5.46
C VAL A 20 3.44 -5.62 -4.28
N LEU A 21 2.42 -6.42 -4.54
CA LEU A 21 1.54 -7.01 -3.53
C LEU A 21 1.97 -8.46 -3.30
N SER A 22 2.66 -8.70 -2.20
CA SER A 22 3.13 -10.02 -1.78
C SER A 22 2.09 -10.68 -0.87
N LEU A 23 1.75 -11.93 -1.13
CA LEU A 23 0.82 -12.72 -0.32
C LEU A 23 1.53 -13.94 0.25
N THR A 24 1.18 -14.34 1.47
CA THR A 24 1.61 -15.63 2.03
C THR A 24 0.84 -16.81 1.45
N THR A 25 -0.35 -16.57 0.87
CA THR A 25 -1.19 -17.62 0.31
C THR A 25 -0.74 -18.02 -1.08
N GLU A 26 -0.97 -19.29 -1.43
CA GLU A 26 -0.88 -19.80 -2.78
C GLU A 26 -1.81 -19.04 -3.74
N SER A 27 -1.54 -19.18 -5.04
CA SER A 27 -2.38 -18.62 -6.09
C SER A 27 -3.80 -19.17 -6.01
N ASP A 28 -4.78 -18.28 -6.16
CA ASP A 28 -6.20 -18.63 -6.22
C ASP A 28 -6.88 -18.19 -7.52
N GLY A 29 -6.10 -17.64 -8.46
CA GLY A 29 -6.55 -17.20 -9.78
C GLY A 29 -7.19 -15.82 -9.80
N LYS A 30 -7.20 -15.08 -8.67
CA LYS A 30 -7.79 -13.74 -8.54
C LYS A 30 -6.76 -12.63 -8.47
N GLU A 31 -5.52 -12.90 -8.87
CA GLU A 31 -4.40 -11.95 -8.79
C GLU A 31 -4.71 -10.65 -9.56
N ALA A 32 -5.43 -10.74 -10.69
CA ALA A 32 -5.87 -9.57 -11.44
C ALA A 32 -6.90 -8.72 -10.68
N ASP A 33 -7.80 -9.34 -9.92
CA ASP A 33 -8.78 -8.65 -9.09
C ASP A 33 -8.11 -7.97 -7.90
N TYR A 34 -7.11 -8.62 -7.30
CA TYR A 34 -6.29 -8.03 -6.23
C TYR A 34 -5.49 -6.82 -6.70
N ALA A 35 -4.88 -6.90 -7.89
CA ALA A 35 -4.20 -5.78 -8.52
C ALA A 35 -5.18 -4.61 -8.75
N ARG A 36 -6.38 -4.90 -9.26
CA ARG A 36 -7.42 -3.90 -9.50
C ARG A 36 -7.91 -3.25 -8.20
N LEU A 37 -8.09 -4.02 -7.13
CA LEU A 37 -8.50 -3.49 -5.83
C LEU A 37 -7.50 -2.47 -5.30
N VAL A 38 -6.19 -2.78 -5.37
CA VAL A 38 -5.13 -1.83 -4.97
C VAL A 38 -5.14 -0.60 -5.87
N ALA A 39 -5.28 -0.81 -7.17
CA ALA A 39 -5.24 0.24 -8.18
C ALA A 39 -6.41 1.23 -8.07
N ASP A 40 -7.63 0.73 -7.89
CA ASP A 40 -8.84 1.55 -7.75
C ASP A 40 -8.76 2.42 -6.49
N GLU A 41 -8.21 1.89 -5.39
CA GLU A 41 -8.06 2.63 -4.13
C GLU A 41 -6.92 3.67 -4.15
N LEU A 42 -5.82 3.39 -4.85
CA LEU A 42 -4.63 4.26 -4.90
C LEU A 42 -4.56 5.14 -6.15
N GLY A 43 -5.50 4.97 -7.08
CA GLY A 43 -5.61 5.75 -8.32
C GLY A 43 -4.44 5.56 -9.28
N ILE A 44 -3.97 4.32 -9.43
CA ILE A 44 -2.92 3.94 -10.39
C ILE A 44 -3.46 2.93 -11.41
N PRO A 45 -2.78 2.69 -12.54
CA PRO A 45 -3.16 1.61 -13.44
C PRO A 45 -2.97 0.23 -12.78
N ALA A 46 -3.95 -0.68 -12.93
CA ALA A 46 -3.84 -2.05 -12.40
C ALA A 46 -2.62 -2.82 -12.95
N LEU A 47 -2.14 -2.49 -14.16
CA LEU A 47 -0.94 -3.11 -14.72
C LEU A 47 0.36 -2.77 -13.95
N ASP A 48 0.32 -1.71 -13.13
CA ASP A 48 1.44 -1.27 -12.33
C ASP A 48 1.47 -1.93 -10.94
N VAL A 49 0.49 -2.80 -10.64
CA VAL A 49 0.46 -3.63 -9.43
C VAL A 49 0.79 -5.08 -9.79
N LYS A 50 1.99 -5.52 -9.42
CA LYS A 50 2.37 -6.94 -9.53
C LYS A 50 1.92 -7.68 -8.27
N VAL A 51 1.09 -8.70 -8.42
CA VAL A 51 0.72 -9.59 -7.33
C VAL A 51 1.64 -10.82 -7.34
N VAL A 52 2.15 -11.18 -6.17
CA VAL A 52 3.06 -12.33 -5.97
C VAL A 52 2.47 -13.22 -4.89
N PRO A 53 1.74 -14.28 -5.27
CA PRO A 53 1.32 -15.34 -4.36
C PRO A 53 2.53 -16.12 -3.85
N ALA A 54 2.40 -16.72 -2.66
CA ALA A 54 3.44 -17.52 -2.00
C ALA A 54 4.84 -16.87 -2.03
N ASP A 55 4.90 -15.57 -1.71
CA ASP A 55 6.13 -14.76 -1.81
C ASP A 55 7.11 -15.09 -0.68
N THR A 56 7.84 -16.20 -0.83
CA THR A 56 8.85 -16.65 0.14
C THR A 56 10.09 -15.75 0.17
N ASP A 57 10.37 -14.98 -0.88
CA ASP A 57 11.42 -13.96 -0.85
C ASP A 57 11.06 -12.84 0.13
N ARG A 58 9.78 -12.49 0.21
CA ARG A 58 9.27 -11.48 1.15
C ARG A 58 9.09 -12.01 2.57
N PHE A 59 8.44 -13.16 2.73
CA PHE A 59 8.00 -13.67 4.04
C PHE A 59 8.96 -14.70 4.66
N GLY A 60 9.97 -15.13 3.91
CA GLY A 60 10.89 -16.18 4.31
C GLY A 60 10.22 -17.56 4.36
N THR A 61 11.02 -18.57 4.70
CA THR A 61 10.57 -19.97 4.83
C THR A 61 10.64 -20.43 6.28
N GLY A 62 9.79 -21.39 6.67
CA GLY A 62 9.83 -22.01 8.01
C GLY A 62 8.99 -21.29 9.08
N HIS A 63 8.42 -20.13 8.74
CA HIS A 63 7.32 -19.53 9.50
C HIS A 63 6.03 -20.29 9.16
N GLY A 64 5.25 -20.70 10.18
CA GLY A 64 4.01 -21.46 10.02
C GLY A 64 2.83 -20.61 9.51
N TYR A 65 2.98 -20.01 8.33
CA TYR A 65 1.91 -19.31 7.64
C TYR A 65 0.88 -20.30 7.11
N ASN A 66 -0.39 -19.90 7.12
CA ASN A 66 -1.42 -20.64 6.40
C ASN A 66 -1.36 -20.25 4.93
N THR A 67 -0.93 -21.17 4.07
CA THR A 67 -0.78 -20.85 2.64
C THR A 67 -2.06 -21.10 1.85
N THR A 68 -3.11 -21.67 2.46
CA THR A 68 -4.37 -21.93 1.77
C THR A 68 -5.07 -20.61 1.41
N PRO A 69 -5.59 -20.46 0.17
CA PRO A 69 -6.42 -19.32 -0.21
C PRO A 69 -7.55 -19.04 0.77
N SER A 70 -7.82 -17.76 1.03
CA SER A 70 -8.82 -17.31 2.01
C SER A 70 -9.76 -16.27 1.41
N GLY A 71 -11.03 -16.33 1.81
CA GLY A 71 -12.01 -15.28 1.48
C GLY A 71 -11.72 -13.94 2.16
N GLY A 72 -10.86 -13.91 3.18
CA GLY A 72 -10.43 -12.70 3.89
C GLY A 72 -9.30 -11.93 3.20
N THR A 73 -8.67 -12.49 2.15
CA THR A 73 -7.57 -11.84 1.42
C THR A 73 -7.92 -10.44 0.91
N PRO A 74 -9.08 -10.19 0.27
CA PRO A 74 -9.45 -8.83 -0.17
C PRO A 74 -9.51 -7.81 0.96
N ALA A 75 -10.05 -8.20 2.13
CA ALA A 75 -10.14 -7.32 3.29
C ALA A 75 -8.76 -7.00 3.87
N ALA A 76 -7.86 -7.99 3.89
CA ALA A 76 -6.48 -7.78 4.32
C ALA A 76 -5.73 -6.82 3.38
N ILE A 77 -5.93 -6.94 2.06
CA ILE A 77 -5.36 -6.02 1.06
C ILE A 77 -5.91 -4.62 1.26
N ALA A 78 -7.23 -4.45 1.40
CA ALA A 78 -7.85 -3.16 1.69
C ALA A 78 -7.26 -2.50 2.94
N SER A 79 -7.09 -3.26 4.02
CA SER A 79 -6.44 -2.76 5.24
C SER A 79 -4.97 -2.36 5.03
N ALA A 80 -4.21 -3.08 4.19
CA ALA A 80 -2.86 -2.67 3.84
C ALA A 80 -2.86 -1.36 3.02
N VAL A 81 -3.80 -1.22 2.09
CA VAL A 81 -3.99 0.01 1.30
C VAL A 81 -4.38 1.21 2.18
N GLU A 82 -5.26 1.02 3.17
CA GLU A 82 -5.60 2.07 4.14
C GLU A 82 -4.37 2.55 4.92
N LYS A 83 -3.50 1.63 5.35
CA LYS A 83 -2.23 1.98 6.01
C LYS A 83 -1.28 2.75 5.09
N ILE A 84 -1.19 2.35 3.81
CA ILE A 84 -0.45 3.12 2.79
C ILE A 84 -1.04 4.53 2.67
N ARG A 85 -2.36 4.66 2.54
CA ARG A 85 -3.04 5.95 2.40
C ARG A 85 -2.82 6.85 3.63
N ALA A 86 -2.89 6.28 4.83
CA ALA A 86 -2.62 7.02 6.07
C ALA A 86 -1.18 7.53 6.13
N LYS A 87 -0.18 6.69 5.82
CA LYS A 87 1.22 7.12 5.73
C LYS A 87 1.42 8.17 4.63
N ALA A 88 0.77 7.99 3.48
CA ALA A 88 0.83 8.91 2.36
C ALA A 88 0.26 10.29 2.71
N GLN A 89 -0.78 10.38 3.54
CA GLN A 89 -1.35 11.66 4.00
C GLN A 89 -0.32 12.47 4.79
N LEU A 90 0.43 11.82 5.70
CA LEU A 90 1.47 12.48 6.49
C LEU A 90 2.59 13.02 5.60
N LEU A 91 3.02 12.23 4.63
CA LEU A 91 4.06 12.60 3.66
C LEU A 91 3.59 13.72 2.73
N ALA A 92 2.35 13.65 2.24
CA ALA A 92 1.75 14.69 1.42
C ALA A 92 1.66 16.02 2.18
N GLY A 93 1.34 15.98 3.48
CA GLY A 93 1.34 17.16 4.33
C GLY A 93 2.71 17.84 4.39
N ALA A 94 3.78 17.05 4.59
CA ALA A 94 5.14 17.59 4.56
C ALA A 94 5.57 18.09 3.17
N ALA A 95 5.13 17.43 2.10
CA ALA A 95 5.42 17.86 0.73
C ALA A 95 4.71 19.17 0.35
N LEU A 96 3.51 19.40 0.89
CA LEU A 96 2.69 20.60 0.65
C LEU A 96 2.86 21.69 1.71
N ASP A 97 3.71 21.47 2.71
CA ASP A 97 3.87 22.33 3.90
C ASP A 97 2.52 22.65 4.58
N ALA A 98 1.72 21.60 4.79
CA ALA A 98 0.37 21.70 5.32
C ALA A 98 0.07 20.61 6.36
N PRO A 99 -0.83 20.87 7.32
CA PRO A 99 -1.25 19.85 8.27
C PRO A 99 -1.98 18.70 7.53
N PRO A 100 -1.62 17.42 7.77
CA PRO A 100 -2.21 16.28 7.07
C PRO A 100 -3.74 16.24 7.10
N GLU A 101 -4.34 16.66 8.21
CA GLU A 101 -5.80 16.73 8.43
C GLU A 101 -6.52 17.75 7.54
N THR A 102 -5.80 18.70 6.95
CA THR A 102 -6.38 19.66 5.98
C THR A 102 -6.45 19.10 4.56
N LEU A 103 -5.84 17.94 4.32
CA LEU A 103 -5.83 17.28 3.04
C LEU A 103 -7.07 16.41 2.85
N LYS A 104 -7.60 16.42 1.63
CA LYS A 104 -8.63 15.50 1.17
C LYS A 104 -8.04 14.52 0.15
N TRP A 105 -8.53 13.29 0.19
CA TRP A 105 -8.26 12.30 -0.84
C TRP A 105 -9.29 12.44 -1.96
N PHE A 106 -8.82 12.67 -3.18
CA PHE A 106 -9.69 12.76 -4.34
C PHE A 106 -8.99 12.21 -5.58
N ASN A 107 -9.65 11.28 -6.27
CA ASN A 107 -9.20 10.73 -7.55
C ASN A 107 -7.73 10.26 -7.57
N GLY A 108 -7.31 9.48 -6.55
CA GLY A 108 -5.95 8.92 -6.50
C GLY A 108 -4.86 9.83 -5.93
N ALA A 109 -5.23 10.99 -5.39
CA ALA A 109 -4.26 11.96 -4.90
C ALA A 109 -4.73 12.69 -3.64
N TRP A 110 -3.75 13.17 -2.87
CA TRP A 110 -3.95 14.08 -1.76
C TRP A 110 -3.87 15.53 -2.26
N MET A 111 -4.80 16.36 -1.80
CA MET A 111 -4.81 17.79 -2.11
C MET A 111 -5.37 18.59 -0.95
N LEU A 112 -5.07 19.89 -0.87
CA LEU A 112 -5.67 20.77 0.13
C LEU A 112 -7.19 20.85 -0.06
N SER A 113 -7.94 20.80 1.04
CA SER A 113 -9.41 20.79 0.98
C SER A 113 -9.99 22.02 0.30
N GLU A 114 -9.41 23.18 0.55
CA GLU A 114 -9.84 24.50 0.06
C GLU A 114 -9.28 24.84 -1.34
N SER A 115 -8.35 24.04 -1.87
CA SER A 115 -7.69 24.34 -3.13
C SER A 115 -8.39 23.70 -4.33
N SER A 116 -8.54 24.47 -5.41
CA SER A 116 -8.88 23.98 -6.74
C SER A 116 -7.68 23.99 -7.68
N ASP A 117 -6.49 24.31 -7.17
CA ASP A 117 -5.26 24.39 -7.94
C ASP A 117 -4.72 22.98 -8.22
N PRO A 118 -4.65 22.54 -9.49
CA PRO A 118 -4.13 21.23 -9.84
C PRO A 118 -2.62 21.07 -9.55
N THR A 119 -1.90 22.16 -9.29
CA THR A 119 -0.49 22.13 -8.89
C THR A 119 -0.28 21.76 -7.42
N GLN A 120 -1.34 21.81 -6.60
CA GLN A 120 -1.32 21.45 -5.17
C GLN A 120 -1.86 20.04 -4.93
N VAL A 121 -1.51 19.12 -5.83
CA VAL A 121 -1.96 17.71 -5.82
C VAL A 121 -0.73 16.81 -5.68
N GLN A 122 -0.81 15.85 -4.76
CA GLN A 122 0.21 14.85 -4.50
C GLN A 122 -0.35 13.46 -4.81
N THR A 123 0.03 12.90 -5.96
CA THR A 123 -0.29 11.52 -6.32
C THR A 123 0.52 10.54 -5.48
N ILE A 124 0.11 9.27 -5.46
CA ILE A 124 0.89 8.21 -4.80
C ILE A 124 2.29 8.07 -5.37
N GLU A 125 2.48 8.28 -6.67
CA GLU A 125 3.81 8.29 -7.28
C GLU A 125 4.70 9.41 -6.72
N SER A 126 4.21 10.65 -6.68
CA SER A 126 4.95 11.78 -6.12
C SER A 126 5.29 11.56 -4.65
N ILE A 127 4.35 11.01 -3.88
CA ILE A 127 4.53 10.73 -2.46
C ILE A 127 5.52 9.59 -2.23
N ALA A 128 5.47 8.53 -3.05
CA ALA A 128 6.44 7.45 -2.97
C ALA A 128 7.85 7.96 -3.26
N LEU A 129 8.01 8.78 -4.30
CA LEU A 129 9.28 9.42 -4.61
C LEU A 129 9.80 10.28 -3.45
N TYR A 130 8.91 11.07 -2.83
CA TYR A 130 9.21 11.86 -1.63
C TYR A 130 9.69 11.00 -0.47
N ALA A 131 8.97 9.93 -0.14
CA ALA A 131 9.31 9.00 0.93
C ALA A 131 10.68 8.32 0.73
N HIS A 132 11.15 8.27 -0.52
CA HIS A 132 12.44 7.70 -0.89
C HIS A 132 13.59 8.70 -0.94
N GLY A 133 13.36 9.98 -0.63
CA GLY A 133 14.42 10.92 -0.28
C GLY A 133 14.45 12.25 -1.04
N THR A 134 13.40 12.62 -1.78
CA THR A 134 13.36 13.95 -2.43
C THR A 134 12.99 15.10 -1.49
N GLY A 135 12.62 14.82 -0.24
CA GLY A 135 12.34 15.82 0.78
C GLY A 135 12.50 15.32 2.22
N PRO A 136 12.33 16.21 3.22
CA PRO A 136 12.47 15.87 4.63
C PRO A 136 11.29 15.02 5.12
N LEU A 137 11.56 13.91 5.79
CA LEU A 137 10.49 13.09 6.37
C LEU A 137 9.86 13.79 7.59
N PRO A 138 8.53 13.69 7.78
CA PRO A 138 7.88 14.13 9.01
C PRO A 138 8.47 13.41 10.24
N ALA A 139 8.43 14.06 11.40
CA ALA A 139 8.91 13.46 12.65
C ALA A 139 8.20 12.13 12.95
N GLY A 140 8.97 11.07 13.21
CA GLY A 140 8.44 9.73 13.50
C GLY A 140 7.94 8.95 12.28
N VAL A 141 8.04 9.50 11.07
CA VAL A 141 7.67 8.80 9.83
C VAL A 141 8.93 8.24 9.19
N GLU A 142 8.99 6.91 9.06
CA GLU A 142 10.06 6.23 8.34
C GLU A 142 9.94 6.44 6.83
N GLY A 143 11.07 6.36 6.12
CA GLY A 143 11.12 6.41 4.67
C GLY A 143 10.40 5.24 3.99
N GLY A 144 10.32 5.30 2.67
CA GLY A 144 9.58 4.33 1.85
C GLY A 144 8.07 4.40 2.04
N LEU A 145 7.33 3.64 1.24
CA LEU A 145 5.88 3.58 1.31
C LEU A 145 5.44 2.11 1.19
N ASP A 146 5.30 1.46 2.33
CA ASP A 146 4.95 0.06 2.43
C ASP A 146 4.10 -0.22 3.68
N ALA A 147 3.32 -1.31 3.62
CA ALA A 147 2.44 -1.71 4.70
C ALA A 147 2.19 -3.22 4.70
N GLN A 148 2.07 -3.79 5.90
CA GLN A 148 1.69 -5.19 6.11
C GLN A 148 0.36 -5.29 6.86
N THR A 149 -0.45 -6.27 6.47
CA THR A 149 -1.61 -6.71 7.25
C THR A 149 -1.50 -8.21 7.49
N VAL A 150 -1.63 -8.59 8.77
CA VAL A 150 -1.70 -9.98 9.22
C VAL A 150 -3.15 -10.26 9.62
N TYR A 151 -3.67 -11.42 9.24
CA TYR A 151 -5.04 -11.81 9.49
C TYR A 151 -5.18 -13.33 9.71
N ALA A 152 -6.26 -13.70 10.38
CA ALA A 152 -6.79 -15.06 10.47
C ALA A 152 -8.26 -14.99 9.99
N ASP A 153 -8.82 -16.11 9.52
CA ASP A 153 -10.25 -16.15 9.12
C ASP A 153 -11.19 -15.89 10.30
#